data_AF-Q4STT6-F1
#
_entry.id   AF-Q4STT6-F1
#
_cell.length_a   1.000
_cell.length_b   1.000
_cell.length_c   1.000
_cell.angle_alpha   90.00
_cell.angle_beta   90.00
_cell.angle_gamma   90.00
#
_symmetry.space_group_name_H-M   'P 1'
#
loop_
_entity.id
_entity.type
_entity.pdbx_description
1 polymer ?
#
loop_
_entity_poly.entity_id
_entity_poly.type
_entity_poly.pdbx_seq_one_letter_code
_entity_poly.pdbx_strand_id
1 'polypeptide(L)'
;MLEFRENFSKAKHIAIITGAGVSAESGVPTFRGENEKWRKWLSQDLATPEAFSRNPSRVWEFYQYRRDMALNKKPNAAHLAIAECEARLRKQGRSVVVITQCIDDLHQQAGSKHVLRVHGSLMETRCLSCGDVSVNRRNPICSSLKGKGAPDPDVADAHIPVDKLPRCDKSDCNGLLRPNMVFFGETMDSHILTKVEKEMEVCDLCLVVGTSSIVYPAAMFGPLIASRGVPVAEFNTKSTPKTEYFTCKKAAVSLSSVLGWERCGMNSREQQEKMEKQDGQSVTEQKTHQPVDSAECALWPPVSLSRADRRASLRAACARLPPLAPVCVRAGSDRSAGPRLRAGVQFMNGTDMEEISFQKVKTRRKRSHCPPGVPLTTIVCEDEFDCKELESLFQNYNLKLEQTSTLKALAILISMSATLAVVELLSGPSLTISKGSHPVHCVIFLSLFIVTNVKYLQVTQLQQIINLTLLFGFTFSFLCCPFSLGAMGLDPPTSPEQGMWQLILVIFVAYALLPVRTVLAVVLGIIVSISHLIVTASSVTVKTQKLWRMLIANTVLFTSVNLSGLFVRILTERAQRKAFLQARNCIEERLRMEDENEKQVRA
;
A
#
# COMPACT_ATOMS: atom_id res chain seq x y z
N MET A 1 25.00 -23.25 3.45
CA MET A 1 25.32 -23.35 4.90
C MET A 1 26.66 -22.71 5.25
N LEU A 2 27.79 -23.16 4.70
CA LEU A 2 29.11 -22.55 4.97
C LEU A 2 29.12 -21.07 4.59
N GLU A 3 28.73 -20.75 3.36
CA GLU A 3 28.49 -19.40 2.84
C GLU A 3 27.62 -18.53 3.78
N PHE A 4 26.48 -19.05 4.28
CA PHE A 4 25.66 -18.32 5.25
C PHE A 4 26.43 -18.01 6.53
N ARG A 5 27.22 -18.95 7.06
CA ARG A 5 28.05 -18.73 8.26
C ARG A 5 29.16 -17.72 8.01
N GLU A 6 29.70 -17.67 6.80
CA GLU A 6 30.71 -16.69 6.39
C GLU A 6 30.12 -15.28 6.22
N ASN A 7 28.93 -15.16 5.63
CA ASN A 7 28.20 -13.89 5.60
C ASN A 7 27.79 -13.46 7.02
N PHE A 8 27.33 -14.39 7.85
CA PHE A 8 26.96 -14.14 9.24
C PHE A 8 28.15 -13.78 10.14
N SER A 9 29.36 -14.27 9.90
CA SER A 9 30.54 -13.85 10.69
C SER A 9 31.00 -12.43 10.32
N LYS A 10 30.80 -11.99 9.07
CA LYS A 10 31.22 -10.66 8.56
C LYS A 10 30.19 -9.55 8.80
N ALA A 11 28.89 -9.86 8.81
CA ALA A 11 27.79 -8.88 8.83
C ALA A 11 27.77 -7.98 10.08
N LYS A 12 27.61 -6.67 9.89
CA LYS A 12 27.57 -5.64 10.95
C LYS A 12 26.15 -5.15 11.28
N HIS A 13 25.22 -5.31 10.36
CA HIS A 13 23.85 -4.80 10.43
C HIS A 13 22.88 -5.90 9.99
N ILE A 14 22.43 -6.73 10.95
CA ILE A 14 21.62 -7.92 10.67
C ILE A 14 20.14 -7.63 10.89
N ALA A 15 19.35 -7.69 9.81
CA ALA A 15 17.88 -7.66 9.89
C ALA A 15 17.32 -9.07 10.09
N ILE A 16 16.40 -9.25 11.04
CA ILE A 16 15.69 -10.51 11.28
C ILE A 16 14.19 -10.27 11.16
N ILE A 17 13.63 -10.58 9.99
CA ILE A 17 12.21 -10.47 9.70
C ILE A 17 11.52 -11.73 10.24
N THR A 18 10.54 -11.58 11.14
CA THR A 18 9.82 -12.73 11.73
C THR A 18 8.32 -12.70 11.48
N GLY A 19 7.71 -13.88 11.30
CA GLY A 19 6.26 -14.08 11.23
C GLY A 19 5.78 -15.19 12.16
N ALA A 20 4.46 -15.41 12.21
CA ALA A 20 3.79 -16.22 13.23
C ALA A 20 4.30 -17.67 13.39
N GLY A 21 4.98 -18.24 12.38
CA GLY A 21 5.64 -19.54 12.49
C GLY A 21 6.75 -19.57 13.53
N VAL A 22 7.39 -18.44 13.86
CA VAL A 22 8.36 -18.37 14.97
C VAL A 22 7.68 -18.60 16.33
N SER A 23 6.41 -18.18 16.48
CA SER A 23 5.59 -18.35 17.70
C SER A 23 4.89 -19.72 17.78
N ALA A 24 4.90 -20.52 16.71
CA ALA A 24 4.22 -21.81 16.64
C ALA A 24 4.74 -22.83 17.68
N GLU A 25 6.06 -22.94 17.84
CA GLU A 25 6.69 -23.81 18.86
C GLU A 25 6.39 -23.35 20.30
N SER A 26 5.99 -22.09 20.50
CA SER A 26 5.47 -21.60 21.80
C SER A 26 3.99 -21.92 22.02
N GLY A 27 3.35 -22.64 21.09
CA GLY A 27 1.93 -22.97 21.14
C GLY A 27 1.01 -21.75 20.94
N VAL A 28 1.46 -20.72 20.24
CA VAL A 28 0.63 -19.60 19.78
C VAL A 28 -0.01 -20.00 18.43
N PRO A 29 -1.34 -19.92 18.25
CA PRO A 29 -2.00 -20.21 16.98
C PRO A 29 -1.49 -19.32 15.83
N THR A 30 -1.28 -19.92 14.66
CA THR A 30 -0.79 -19.21 13.47
C THR A 30 -1.91 -18.97 12.45
N PHE A 31 -1.99 -17.73 11.97
CA PHE A 31 -3.00 -17.15 11.07
C PHE A 31 -3.36 -17.95 9.80
N ARG A 32 -2.63 -19.03 9.47
CA ARG A 32 -2.72 -19.80 8.21
C ARG A 32 -2.45 -21.30 8.40
N GLY A 33 -2.81 -21.87 9.55
CA GLY A 33 -2.89 -23.33 9.71
C GLY A 33 -3.97 -23.94 8.80
N GLU A 34 -3.83 -25.22 8.43
CA GLU A 34 -4.70 -25.91 7.45
C GLU A 34 -6.20 -25.96 7.83
N ASN A 35 -6.56 -25.63 9.07
CA ASN A 35 -7.94 -25.42 9.53
C ASN A 35 -8.10 -24.22 10.49
N GLU A 36 -7.28 -23.15 10.42
CA GLU A 36 -7.44 -22.00 11.35
C GLU A 36 -8.72 -21.19 11.06
N LYS A 37 -9.78 -21.53 11.81
CA LYS A 37 -10.98 -20.71 11.99
C LYS A 37 -11.18 -20.42 13.46
N TRP A 38 -11.77 -19.26 13.76
CA TRP A 38 -12.38 -18.99 15.06
C TRP A 38 -13.90 -18.97 14.87
N ARG A 39 -14.60 -19.86 15.55
CA ARG A 39 -15.96 -20.29 15.23
C ARG A 39 -16.03 -20.70 13.75
N LYS A 40 -16.82 -19.97 12.95
CA LYS A 40 -16.95 -20.16 11.48
C LYS A 40 -16.19 -19.16 10.62
N TRP A 41 -15.44 -18.24 11.23
CA TRP A 41 -14.74 -17.14 10.55
C TRP A 41 -13.25 -17.42 10.41
N LEU A 42 -12.63 -16.96 9.33
CA LEU A 42 -11.17 -16.92 9.21
C LEU A 42 -10.62 -15.72 9.99
N SER A 43 -9.37 -15.79 10.46
CA SER A 43 -8.75 -14.69 11.22
C SER A 43 -8.76 -13.35 10.47
N GLN A 44 -8.64 -13.37 9.13
CA GLN A 44 -8.75 -12.16 8.29
C GLN A 44 -10.17 -11.62 8.10
N ASP A 45 -11.23 -12.39 8.41
CA ASP A 45 -12.63 -11.92 8.30
C ASP A 45 -13.06 -11.08 9.53
N LEU A 46 -12.29 -11.17 10.62
CA LEU A 46 -12.55 -10.51 11.91
C LEU A 46 -11.57 -9.38 12.21
N ALA A 47 -10.32 -9.50 11.72
CA ALA A 47 -9.30 -8.47 11.83
C ALA A 47 -9.44 -7.41 10.72
N THR A 48 -10.63 -6.80 10.56
CA THR A 48 -10.89 -5.69 9.63
C THR A 48 -11.64 -4.54 10.31
N PRO A 49 -11.50 -3.28 9.82
CA PRO A 49 -12.28 -2.14 10.33
C PRO A 49 -13.80 -2.34 10.21
N GLU A 50 -14.25 -2.97 9.11
CA GLU A 50 -15.66 -3.22 8.84
C GLU A 50 -16.24 -4.29 9.77
N ALA A 51 -15.45 -5.32 10.11
CA ALA A 51 -15.85 -6.34 11.08
C ALA A 51 -16.01 -5.73 12.48
N PHE A 52 -15.05 -4.89 12.91
CA PHE A 52 -15.11 -4.21 14.20
C PHE A 52 -16.24 -3.18 14.25
N SER A 53 -16.47 -2.42 13.18
CA SER A 53 -17.58 -1.47 13.07
C SER A 53 -18.95 -2.17 13.09
N ARG A 54 -19.09 -3.31 12.39
CA ARG A 54 -20.35 -4.06 12.30
C ARG A 54 -20.70 -4.86 13.55
N ASN A 55 -19.71 -5.43 14.24
CA ASN A 55 -19.92 -6.17 15.49
C ASN A 55 -18.67 -6.12 16.39
N PRO A 56 -18.51 -5.03 17.17
CA PRO A 56 -17.35 -4.89 18.06
C PRO A 56 -17.35 -5.92 19.19
N SER A 57 -18.50 -6.51 19.57
CA SER A 57 -18.57 -7.62 20.53
C SER A 57 -17.83 -8.83 20.01
N ARG A 58 -18.19 -9.33 18.82
CA ARG A 58 -17.56 -10.52 18.24
C ARG A 58 -16.06 -10.33 18.03
N VAL A 59 -15.62 -9.17 17.56
CA VAL A 59 -14.19 -8.90 17.37
C VAL A 59 -13.46 -8.80 18.72
N TRP A 60 -14.08 -8.25 19.77
CA TRP A 60 -13.53 -8.30 21.12
C TRP A 60 -13.53 -9.70 21.75
N GLU A 61 -14.54 -10.54 21.46
CA GLU A 61 -14.55 -11.96 21.86
C GLU A 61 -13.39 -12.74 21.22
N PHE A 62 -13.15 -12.54 19.92
CA PHE A 62 -12.02 -13.12 19.19
C PHE A 62 -10.68 -12.68 19.77
N TYR A 63 -10.49 -11.37 20.00
CA TYR A 63 -9.23 -10.88 20.56
C TYR A 63 -9.06 -11.19 22.06
N GLN A 64 -10.13 -11.35 22.84
CA GLN A 64 -10.06 -11.89 24.21
C GLN A 64 -9.52 -13.32 24.17
N TYR A 65 -10.10 -14.21 23.35
CA TYR A 65 -9.58 -15.58 23.17
C TYR A 65 -8.11 -15.61 22.73
N ARG A 66 -7.70 -14.74 21.80
CA ARG A 66 -6.28 -14.67 21.40
C ARG A 66 -5.38 -14.16 22.54
N ARG A 67 -5.85 -13.25 23.40
CA ARG A 67 -5.13 -12.82 24.61
C ARG A 67 -5.00 -13.98 25.59
N ASP A 68 -6.05 -14.74 25.86
CA ASP A 68 -6.01 -15.96 26.68
C ASP A 68 -4.97 -16.97 26.12
N MET A 69 -4.95 -17.15 24.81
CA MET A 69 -4.00 -18.04 24.12
C MET A 69 -2.55 -17.51 24.05
N ALA A 70 -2.29 -16.24 24.38
CA ALA A 70 -0.97 -15.61 24.26
C ALA A 70 -0.34 -15.18 25.59
N LEU A 71 -1.14 -14.73 26.57
CA LEU A 71 -0.67 -14.05 27.79
C LEU A 71 0.37 -14.84 28.59
N ASN A 72 0.17 -16.17 28.67
CA ASN A 72 0.96 -17.09 29.50
C ASN A 72 1.94 -17.95 28.67
N LYS A 73 2.12 -17.67 27.37
CA LYS A 73 3.05 -18.41 26.51
C LYS A 73 4.48 -17.93 26.74
N LYS A 74 5.42 -18.87 26.84
CA LYS A 74 6.85 -18.60 27.03
C LYS A 74 7.59 -18.60 25.69
N PRO A 75 8.70 -17.84 25.54
CA PRO A 75 9.52 -17.89 24.34
C PRO A 75 10.16 -19.26 24.14
N ASN A 76 10.20 -19.72 22.89
CA ASN A 76 10.85 -20.97 22.49
C ASN A 76 12.34 -20.74 22.11
N ALA A 77 13.02 -21.82 21.71
CA ALA A 77 14.44 -21.81 21.36
C ALA A 77 14.81 -20.84 20.22
N ALA A 78 13.91 -20.57 19.26
CA ALA A 78 14.19 -19.62 18.18
C ALA A 78 14.22 -18.17 18.70
N HIS A 79 13.29 -17.79 19.58
CA HIS A 79 13.28 -16.46 20.22
C HIS A 79 14.50 -16.25 21.12
N LEU A 80 14.84 -17.25 21.94
CA LEU A 80 16.00 -17.21 22.83
C LEU A 80 17.30 -17.10 22.02
N ALA A 81 17.43 -17.84 20.91
CA ALA A 81 18.58 -17.75 20.02
C ALA A 81 18.71 -16.37 19.32
N ILE A 82 17.59 -15.72 18.99
CA ILE A 82 17.58 -14.34 18.46
C ILE A 82 18.03 -13.34 19.53
N ALA A 83 17.52 -13.44 20.76
CA ALA A 83 17.90 -12.56 21.86
C ALA A 83 19.37 -12.75 22.29
N GLU A 84 19.85 -13.99 22.35
CA GLU A 84 21.27 -14.32 22.60
C GLU A 84 22.17 -13.79 21.48
N CYS A 85 21.74 -13.89 20.22
CA CYS A 85 22.43 -13.31 19.06
C CYS A 85 22.56 -11.79 19.18
N GLU A 86 21.46 -11.06 19.40
CA GLU A 86 21.48 -9.61 19.63
C GLU A 86 22.41 -9.23 20.80
N ALA A 87 22.29 -9.93 21.94
CA ALA A 87 23.12 -9.66 23.11
C ALA A 87 24.61 -9.97 22.91
N ARG A 88 24.95 -10.98 22.10
CA ARG A 88 26.33 -11.35 21.75
C ARG A 88 26.94 -10.36 20.75
N LEU A 89 26.23 -10.08 19.66
CA LEU A 89 26.74 -9.22 18.58
C LEU A 89 26.86 -7.76 19.01
N ARG A 90 25.97 -7.26 19.89
CA ARG A 90 26.07 -5.91 20.46
C ARG A 90 27.36 -5.68 21.26
N LYS A 91 27.94 -6.73 21.88
CA LYS A 91 29.26 -6.65 22.53
C LYS A 91 30.43 -6.54 21.54
N GLN A 92 30.23 -6.95 20.28
CA GLN A 92 31.22 -6.88 19.20
C GLN A 92 31.11 -5.58 18.37
N GLY A 93 30.32 -4.60 18.82
CA GLY A 93 30.03 -3.38 18.04
C GLY A 93 29.15 -3.62 16.81
N ARG A 94 28.50 -4.78 16.72
CA ARG A 94 27.60 -5.19 15.62
C ARG A 94 26.15 -5.02 16.06
N SER A 95 25.24 -4.84 15.11
CA SER A 95 23.83 -4.57 15.37
C SER A 95 22.91 -5.66 14.79
N VAL A 96 21.82 -5.90 15.50
CA VAL A 96 20.72 -6.79 15.10
C VAL A 96 19.42 -6.02 15.30
N VAL A 97 18.44 -6.24 14.42
CA VAL A 97 17.07 -5.73 14.56
C VAL A 97 16.06 -6.82 14.24
N VAL A 98 15.01 -6.93 15.05
CA VAL A 98 13.91 -7.87 14.86
C VAL A 98 12.71 -7.14 14.28
N ILE A 99 12.43 -7.33 13.00
CA ILE A 99 11.28 -6.74 12.29
C ILE A 99 10.15 -7.77 12.34
N THR A 100 9.27 -7.68 13.34
CA THR A 100 8.27 -8.72 13.62
C THR A 100 6.88 -8.36 13.12
N GLN A 101 6.30 -9.30 12.37
CA GLN A 101 4.88 -9.35 12.01
C GLN A 101 4.02 -9.94 13.14
N CYS A 102 4.64 -10.44 14.22
CA CYS A 102 3.93 -11.05 15.35
C CYS A 102 3.34 -9.98 16.26
N ILE A 103 2.16 -10.28 16.80
CA ILE A 103 1.39 -9.42 17.70
C ILE A 103 1.51 -9.85 19.18
N ASP A 104 2.16 -10.98 19.43
CA ASP A 104 2.60 -11.41 20.77
C ASP A 104 3.86 -10.64 21.22
N ASP A 105 4.27 -10.82 22.48
CA ASP A 105 5.45 -10.18 23.09
C ASP A 105 6.66 -11.14 23.22
N LEU A 106 6.71 -12.26 22.49
CA LEU A 106 7.66 -13.33 22.79
C LEU A 106 9.13 -12.96 22.52
N HIS A 107 9.40 -12.08 21.55
CA HIS A 107 10.76 -11.54 21.33
C HIS A 107 11.23 -10.68 22.50
N GLN A 108 10.36 -9.81 23.03
CA GLN A 108 10.66 -8.96 24.18
C GLN A 108 10.83 -9.80 25.46
N GLN A 109 9.99 -10.83 25.64
CA GLN A 109 10.11 -11.79 26.74
C GLN A 109 11.38 -12.64 26.68
N ALA A 110 11.88 -12.97 25.48
CA ALA A 110 13.17 -13.65 25.30
C ALA A 110 14.38 -12.74 25.62
N GLY A 111 14.15 -11.42 25.71
CA GLY A 111 15.16 -10.44 26.06
C GLY A 111 15.61 -9.54 24.92
N SER A 112 15.13 -9.75 23.68
CA SER A 112 15.44 -8.91 22.52
C SER A 112 15.08 -7.44 22.80
N LYS A 113 15.93 -6.49 22.40
CA LYS A 113 15.76 -5.06 22.71
C LYS A 113 15.39 -4.24 21.48
N HIS A 114 16.03 -4.49 20.34
CA HIS A 114 15.73 -3.77 19.10
C HIS A 114 14.64 -4.49 18.29
N VAL A 115 13.37 -4.30 18.70
CA VAL A 115 12.20 -4.95 18.08
C VAL A 115 11.25 -3.92 17.46
N LEU A 116 11.00 -4.05 16.15
CA LEU A 116 10.03 -3.25 15.39
C LEU A 116 8.77 -4.08 15.12
N ARG A 117 7.65 -3.75 15.78
CA ARG A 117 6.35 -4.46 15.68
C ARG A 117 5.51 -3.88 14.55
N VAL A 118 5.59 -4.43 13.34
CA VAL A 118 4.95 -3.82 12.16
C VAL A 118 3.42 -3.96 12.13
N HIS A 119 2.85 -4.86 12.93
CA HIS A 119 1.40 -5.04 13.08
C HIS A 119 0.85 -4.59 14.45
N GLY A 120 1.64 -3.93 15.29
CA GLY A 120 1.23 -3.52 16.64
C GLY A 120 1.28 -4.66 17.68
N SER A 121 0.31 -4.68 18.60
CA SER A 121 0.37 -5.49 19.82
C SER A 121 -0.99 -5.97 20.31
N LEU A 122 -1.07 -7.26 20.64
CA LEU A 122 -2.22 -7.90 21.28
C LEU A 122 -2.40 -7.48 22.76
N MET A 123 -1.36 -6.89 23.35
CA MET A 123 -1.31 -6.42 24.74
C MET A 123 -1.42 -4.89 24.86
N GLU A 124 -1.78 -4.20 23.78
CA GLU A 124 -2.07 -2.77 23.75
C GLU A 124 -3.50 -2.49 23.26
N THR A 125 -4.07 -1.39 23.72
CA THR A 125 -5.38 -0.88 23.30
C THR A 125 -5.27 0.53 22.78
N ARG A 126 -6.03 0.84 21.72
CA ARG A 126 -6.19 2.18 21.16
C ARG A 126 -7.62 2.69 21.38
N CYS A 127 -7.77 3.90 21.91
CA CYS A 127 -9.08 4.54 22.02
C CYS A 127 -9.53 5.14 20.68
N LEU A 128 -10.77 4.87 20.28
CA LEU A 128 -11.38 5.44 19.07
C LEU A 128 -11.87 6.88 19.21
N SER A 129 -11.81 7.47 20.41
CA SER A 129 -12.22 8.87 20.67
C SER A 129 -11.01 9.77 20.88
N CYS A 130 -10.18 9.52 21.90
CA CYS A 130 -9.03 10.38 22.21
C CYS A 130 -7.70 9.92 21.58
N GLY A 131 -7.70 8.83 20.81
CA GLY A 131 -6.51 8.29 20.16
C GLY A 131 -5.47 7.63 21.09
N ASP A 132 -5.70 7.64 22.41
CA ASP A 132 -4.79 7.06 23.42
C ASP A 132 -4.36 5.64 23.07
N VAL A 133 -3.07 5.35 23.24
CA VAL A 133 -2.50 4.00 23.12
C VAL A 133 -1.86 3.63 24.44
N SER A 134 -2.32 2.54 25.04
CA SER A 134 -1.91 2.10 26.38
C SER A 134 -1.76 0.58 26.44
N VAL A 135 -0.74 0.11 27.18
CA VAL A 135 -0.50 -1.32 27.43
C VAL A 135 -1.52 -1.83 28.44
N ASN A 136 -2.28 -2.85 28.05
CA ASN A 136 -3.33 -3.43 28.87
C ASN A 136 -3.15 -4.96 28.95
N ARG A 137 -2.60 -5.44 30.07
CA ARG A 137 -2.42 -6.87 30.38
C ARG A 137 -3.53 -7.47 31.26
N ARG A 138 -4.62 -6.72 31.55
CA ARG A 138 -5.79 -7.23 32.30
C ARG A 138 -6.38 -8.44 31.58
N ASN A 139 -6.67 -9.52 32.31
CA ASN A 139 -7.30 -10.70 31.73
C ASN A 139 -8.41 -11.25 32.66
N PRO A 140 -9.69 -11.27 32.22
CA PRO A 140 -10.20 -10.73 30.96
C PRO A 140 -10.02 -9.21 30.87
N ILE A 141 -10.03 -8.66 29.65
CA ILE A 141 -9.73 -7.24 29.44
C ILE A 141 -10.83 -6.30 29.96
N CYS A 142 -12.09 -6.76 30.02
CA CYS A 142 -13.17 -6.18 30.82
C CYS A 142 -14.02 -7.30 31.43
N SER A 143 -14.84 -6.97 32.45
CA SER A 143 -15.70 -7.93 33.15
C SER A 143 -16.72 -8.63 32.24
N SER A 144 -17.27 -7.93 31.26
CA SER A 144 -18.27 -8.46 30.31
C SER A 144 -17.73 -9.54 29.38
N LEU A 145 -16.41 -9.55 29.13
CA LEU A 145 -15.73 -10.57 28.33
C LEU A 145 -15.32 -11.81 29.15
N LYS A 146 -15.59 -11.85 30.47
CA LYS A 146 -15.30 -13.02 31.32
C LYS A 146 -16.05 -14.26 30.83
N GLY A 147 -15.31 -15.32 30.54
CA GLY A 147 -15.86 -16.57 30.01
C GLY A 147 -16.60 -16.37 28.67
N LYS A 148 -16.04 -15.53 27.79
CA LYS A 148 -16.46 -15.34 26.39
C LYS A 148 -15.25 -15.59 25.47
N GLY A 149 -15.47 -15.61 24.16
CA GLY A 149 -14.41 -15.87 23.19
C GLY A 149 -14.22 -17.33 22.78
N ALA A 150 -14.98 -18.28 23.33
CA ALA A 150 -14.84 -19.70 22.99
C ALA A 150 -14.86 -19.92 21.46
N PRO A 151 -13.88 -20.67 20.90
CA PRO A 151 -13.61 -20.74 19.46
C PRO A 151 -14.47 -21.74 18.70
N ASP A 152 -15.35 -22.46 19.39
CA ASP A 152 -16.23 -23.49 18.85
C ASP A 152 -17.29 -22.90 17.89
N PRO A 153 -17.55 -23.53 16.72
CA PRO A 153 -18.44 -22.97 15.68
C PRO A 153 -19.90 -22.78 16.12
N ASP A 154 -20.38 -23.55 17.10
CA ASP A 154 -21.78 -23.53 17.55
C ASP A 154 -22.02 -22.53 18.69
N VAL A 155 -20.94 -21.92 19.23
CA VAL A 155 -21.04 -20.86 20.23
C VAL A 155 -21.55 -19.56 19.58
N ALA A 156 -22.74 -19.12 20.01
CA ALA A 156 -23.32 -17.84 19.63
C ALA A 156 -22.45 -16.63 20.06
N ASP A 157 -22.63 -15.49 19.37
CA ASP A 157 -22.00 -14.24 19.80
C ASP A 157 -22.54 -13.79 21.17
N ALA A 158 -21.69 -13.17 21.98
CA ALA A 158 -22.06 -12.70 23.31
C ALA A 158 -22.95 -11.44 23.29
N HIS A 159 -23.08 -10.78 22.12
CA HIS A 159 -23.89 -9.58 21.89
C HIS A 159 -23.71 -8.50 22.97
N ILE A 160 -22.48 -8.29 23.44
CA ILE A 160 -22.17 -7.37 24.54
C ILE A 160 -22.45 -5.93 24.09
N PRO A 161 -23.28 -5.16 24.85
CA PRO A 161 -23.52 -3.75 24.57
C PRO A 161 -22.23 -2.92 24.50
N VAL A 162 -22.19 -1.93 23.61
CA VAL A 162 -20.94 -1.21 23.28
C VAL A 162 -20.39 -0.40 24.46
N ASP A 163 -21.26 0.06 25.35
CA ASP A 163 -20.94 0.66 26.66
C ASP A 163 -20.24 -0.31 27.63
N LYS A 164 -20.43 -1.61 27.48
CA LYS A 164 -19.87 -2.69 28.33
C LYS A 164 -18.65 -3.39 27.72
N LEU A 165 -18.32 -3.08 26.47
CA LEU A 165 -17.04 -3.44 25.85
C LEU A 165 -15.90 -2.59 26.44
N PRO A 166 -14.61 -2.95 26.23
CA PRO A 166 -13.48 -2.23 26.81
C PRO A 166 -13.53 -0.72 26.50
N ARG A 167 -13.49 0.11 27.55
CA ARG A 167 -13.55 1.57 27.49
C ARG A 167 -12.23 2.20 27.92
N CYS A 168 -11.94 3.40 27.45
CA CYS A 168 -10.73 4.15 27.81
C CYS A 168 -10.82 4.64 29.26
N ASP A 169 -9.85 4.26 30.09
CA ASP A 169 -9.77 4.64 31.52
C ASP A 169 -9.39 6.14 31.74
N LYS A 170 -9.36 6.98 30.69
CA LYS A 170 -9.15 8.44 30.82
C LYS A 170 -10.46 9.15 31.18
N SER A 171 -10.38 9.99 32.22
CA SER A 171 -11.48 10.75 32.87
C SER A 171 -12.54 11.27 31.90
N ASP A 172 -12.10 12.06 30.92
CA ASP A 172 -13.00 12.86 30.07
C ASP A 172 -13.23 12.23 28.69
N CYS A 173 -12.93 10.93 28.55
CA CYS A 173 -13.07 10.23 27.28
C CYS A 173 -14.08 9.08 27.34
N ASN A 174 -13.85 8.08 28.21
CA ASN A 174 -14.65 6.84 28.28
C ASN A 174 -14.90 6.19 26.88
N GLY A 175 -14.05 6.45 25.89
CA GLY A 175 -14.29 6.04 24.50
C GLY A 175 -14.08 4.55 24.29
N LEU A 176 -14.77 3.96 23.31
CA LEU A 176 -14.58 2.55 22.94
C LEU A 176 -13.11 2.29 22.59
N LEU A 177 -12.51 1.31 23.25
CA LEU A 177 -11.20 0.78 22.85
C LEU A 177 -11.36 -0.22 21.72
N ARG A 178 -10.35 -0.28 20.87
CA ARG A 178 -10.02 -1.43 20.03
C ARG A 178 -8.63 -1.95 20.42
N PRO A 179 -8.25 -3.17 20.01
CA PRO A 179 -6.85 -3.59 20.09
C PRO A 179 -5.95 -2.66 19.25
N ASN A 180 -4.75 -2.34 19.73
CA ASN A 180 -3.76 -1.55 18.98
C ASN A 180 -2.96 -2.45 18.01
N MET A 181 -3.67 -3.01 17.04
CA MET A 181 -3.09 -3.78 15.94
C MET A 181 -3.56 -3.22 14.60
N VAL A 182 -2.72 -3.37 13.58
CA VAL A 182 -3.05 -3.07 12.18
C VAL A 182 -4.00 -4.15 11.68
N PHE A 183 -5.22 -3.77 11.32
CA PHE A 183 -6.19 -4.66 10.70
C PHE A 183 -5.96 -4.76 9.19
N PHE A 184 -6.46 -5.83 8.55
CA PHE A 184 -6.44 -5.94 7.09
C PHE A 184 -7.27 -4.79 6.49
N GLY A 185 -6.68 -4.08 5.53
CA GLY A 185 -7.23 -2.85 4.96
C GLY A 185 -6.69 -1.55 5.59
N GLU A 186 -6.00 -1.62 6.73
CA GLU A 186 -5.37 -0.45 7.35
C GLU A 186 -3.90 -0.26 6.93
N THR A 187 -3.45 0.99 6.96
CA THR A 187 -2.03 1.32 6.82
C THR A 187 -1.27 0.98 8.11
N MET A 188 -0.07 0.42 7.98
CA MET A 188 0.89 0.35 9.09
C MET A 188 1.28 1.75 9.58
N ASP A 189 1.73 1.83 10.83
CA ASP A 189 2.30 3.06 11.40
C ASP A 189 3.48 3.55 10.55
N SER A 190 3.40 4.77 10.03
CA SER A 190 4.37 5.34 9.09
C SER A 190 5.74 5.59 9.73
N HIS A 191 5.79 5.88 11.04
CA HIS A 191 7.03 6.07 11.78
C HIS A 191 7.70 4.74 12.14
N ILE A 192 6.93 3.65 12.29
CA ILE A 192 7.49 2.29 12.30
C ILE A 192 7.98 1.90 10.90
N LEU A 193 7.24 2.21 9.82
CA LEU A 193 7.70 1.94 8.45
C LEU A 193 9.01 2.67 8.12
N THR A 194 9.14 3.97 8.41
CA THR A 194 10.40 4.70 8.17
C THR A 194 11.59 4.15 8.96
N LYS A 195 11.35 3.52 10.12
CA LYS A 195 12.40 2.77 10.83
C LYS A 195 12.74 1.48 10.10
N VAL A 196 11.73 0.69 9.68
CA VAL A 196 11.93 -0.53 8.90
C VAL A 196 12.68 -0.25 7.59
N GLU A 197 12.30 0.80 6.85
CA GLU A 197 12.96 1.27 5.64
C GLU A 197 14.44 1.59 5.91
N LYS A 198 14.74 2.40 6.93
CA LYS A 198 16.12 2.73 7.32
C LYS A 198 16.94 1.48 7.68
N GLU A 199 16.38 0.57 8.47
CA GLU A 199 17.07 -0.67 8.86
C GLU A 199 17.30 -1.60 7.65
N MET A 200 16.34 -1.65 6.71
CA MET A 200 16.52 -2.33 5.42
C MET A 200 17.59 -1.68 4.54
N GLU A 201 17.71 -0.34 4.55
CA GLU A 201 18.74 0.41 3.79
C GLU A 201 20.16 0.17 4.30
N VAL A 202 20.35 -0.01 5.62
CA VAL A 202 21.68 -0.21 6.22
C VAL A 202 22.07 -1.68 6.43
N CYS A 203 21.13 -2.63 6.37
CA CYS A 203 21.45 -4.03 6.65
C CYS A 203 22.39 -4.64 5.59
N ASP A 204 23.35 -5.44 6.04
CA ASP A 204 24.32 -6.20 5.23
C ASP A 204 24.13 -7.73 5.32
N LEU A 205 23.15 -8.19 6.12
CA LEU A 205 22.60 -9.55 6.09
C LEU A 205 21.12 -9.53 6.54
N CYS A 206 20.29 -10.39 5.94
CA CYS A 206 18.90 -10.56 6.36
C CYS A 206 18.52 -12.03 6.60
N LEU A 207 17.78 -12.28 7.67
CA LEU A 207 17.14 -13.55 7.98
C LEU A 207 15.62 -13.40 7.90
N VAL A 208 14.95 -14.31 7.19
CA VAL A 208 13.49 -14.38 7.05
C VAL A 208 13.00 -15.64 7.75
N VAL A 209 12.34 -15.49 8.90
CA VAL A 209 12.06 -16.60 9.84
C VAL A 209 10.55 -16.79 10.05
N GLY A 210 10.04 -17.98 9.73
CA GLY A 210 8.68 -18.39 10.09
C GLY A 210 7.55 -17.52 9.54
N THR A 211 7.76 -16.80 8.44
CA THR A 211 6.70 -16.04 7.74
C THR A 211 6.26 -16.77 6.47
N SER A 212 5.00 -16.60 6.06
CA SER A 212 4.51 -17.15 4.78
C SER A 212 4.89 -16.30 3.57
N SER A 213 5.48 -15.12 3.78
CA SER A 213 5.92 -14.20 2.73
C SER A 213 4.83 -13.78 1.71
N ILE A 214 3.56 -13.74 2.17
CA ILE A 214 2.39 -13.35 1.36
C ILE A 214 1.74 -12.05 1.83
N VAL A 215 1.74 -11.73 3.14
CA VAL A 215 1.04 -10.52 3.64
C VAL A 215 1.84 -9.25 3.34
N TYR A 216 1.32 -8.42 2.43
CA TYR A 216 1.89 -7.10 2.11
C TYR A 216 1.60 -6.05 3.20
N PRO A 217 2.47 -5.04 3.38
CA PRO A 217 3.75 -4.84 2.67
C PRO A 217 4.89 -5.73 3.18
N ALA A 218 4.75 -6.38 4.35
CA ALA A 218 5.85 -7.09 5.00
C ALA A 218 6.48 -8.24 4.17
N ALA A 219 5.70 -8.86 3.30
CA ALA A 219 6.15 -9.84 2.30
C ALA A 219 7.24 -9.33 1.35
N MET A 220 7.41 -8.01 1.20
CA MET A 220 8.43 -7.40 0.34
C MET A 220 9.71 -7.00 1.07
N PHE A 221 9.74 -6.97 2.41
CA PHE A 221 10.94 -6.51 3.14
C PHE A 221 12.18 -7.37 2.81
N GLY A 222 12.04 -8.70 2.79
CA GLY A 222 13.11 -9.62 2.39
C GLY A 222 13.54 -9.45 0.93
N PRO A 223 12.62 -9.53 -0.06
CA PRO A 223 12.93 -9.32 -1.48
C PRO A 223 13.55 -7.95 -1.81
N LEU A 224 13.13 -6.89 -1.13
CA LEU A 224 13.72 -5.55 -1.30
C LEU A 224 15.17 -5.51 -0.78
N ILE A 225 15.46 -6.17 0.35
CA ILE A 225 16.85 -6.33 0.80
C ILE A 225 17.66 -7.14 -0.24
N ALA A 226 17.13 -8.28 -0.72
CA ALA A 226 17.79 -9.12 -1.73
C ALA A 226 18.13 -8.34 -3.01
N SER A 227 17.23 -7.46 -3.48
CA SER A 227 17.43 -6.64 -4.68
C SER A 227 18.61 -5.64 -4.60
N ARG A 228 19.13 -5.37 -3.39
CA ARG A 228 20.35 -4.58 -3.17
C ARG A 228 21.64 -5.42 -3.26
N GLY A 229 21.54 -6.72 -3.57
CA GLY A 229 22.66 -7.66 -3.53
C GLY A 229 23.05 -8.11 -2.12
N VAL A 230 22.24 -7.77 -1.11
CA VAL A 230 22.48 -8.18 0.28
C VAL A 230 22.04 -9.64 0.48
N PRO A 231 22.87 -10.51 1.09
CA PRO A 231 22.49 -11.91 1.32
C PRO A 231 21.22 -12.03 2.16
N VAL A 232 20.30 -12.88 1.71
CA VAL A 232 19.07 -13.20 2.45
C VAL A 232 18.98 -14.70 2.69
N ALA A 233 18.64 -15.09 3.91
CA ALA A 233 18.51 -16.48 4.33
C ALA A 233 17.11 -16.76 4.90
N GLU A 234 16.39 -17.74 4.34
CA GLU A 234 15.05 -18.10 4.79
C GLU A 234 15.09 -19.38 5.66
N PHE A 235 14.41 -19.29 6.81
CA PHE A 235 14.29 -20.35 7.80
C PHE A 235 12.80 -20.65 8.01
N ASN A 236 12.33 -21.73 7.38
CA ASN A 236 10.90 -22.06 7.33
C ASN A 236 10.65 -23.58 7.29
N THR A 237 9.41 -23.99 7.56
CA THR A 237 8.99 -25.40 7.49
C THR A 237 8.50 -25.81 6.11
N LYS A 238 7.95 -24.86 5.33
CA LYS A 238 7.53 -25.01 3.93
C LYS A 238 8.18 -23.90 3.09
N SER A 239 8.35 -24.12 1.79
CA SER A 239 8.76 -23.07 0.83
C SER A 239 7.70 -21.97 0.75
N THR A 240 8.10 -20.75 0.39
CA THR A 240 7.21 -19.59 0.25
C THR A 240 7.24 -19.01 -1.17
N PRO A 241 6.24 -18.20 -1.58
CA PRO A 241 6.28 -17.49 -2.87
C PRO A 241 7.41 -16.46 -3.02
N LYS A 242 8.32 -16.33 -2.03
CA LYS A 242 9.51 -15.48 -2.08
C LYS A 242 10.84 -16.25 -1.90
N THR A 243 10.81 -17.56 -1.67
CA THR A 243 12.02 -18.39 -1.46
C THR A 243 13.04 -18.28 -2.61
N GLU A 244 12.57 -18.04 -3.83
CA GLU A 244 13.44 -17.96 -5.02
C GLU A 244 14.39 -16.76 -4.99
N TYR A 245 13.97 -15.63 -4.40
CA TYR A 245 14.73 -14.39 -4.27
C TYR A 245 15.87 -14.47 -3.22
N PHE A 246 16.01 -15.56 -2.47
CA PHE A 246 16.88 -15.64 -1.31
C PHE A 246 18.12 -16.49 -1.57
N THR A 247 19.29 -15.98 -1.18
CA THR A 247 20.61 -16.59 -1.39
C THR A 247 20.74 -17.94 -0.67
N CYS A 248 20.37 -17.99 0.63
CA CYS A 248 20.40 -19.24 1.41
C CYS A 248 18.98 -19.77 1.64
N LYS A 249 18.61 -20.76 0.83
CA LYS A 249 17.32 -21.45 0.88
C LYS A 249 17.44 -22.64 1.83
N LYS A 250 16.67 -22.71 2.94
CA LYS A 250 16.66 -23.91 3.79
C LYS A 250 15.33 -24.19 4.48
N ALA A 251 14.64 -25.24 4.01
CA ALA A 251 13.59 -25.89 4.77
C ALA A 251 14.17 -26.65 5.98
N ALA A 252 13.40 -26.71 7.07
CA ALA A 252 13.54 -27.69 8.16
C ALA A 252 14.92 -27.79 8.87
N VAL A 253 15.51 -26.66 9.28
CA VAL A 253 16.55 -26.65 10.33
C VAL A 253 16.26 -25.58 11.37
N SER A 254 16.28 -25.98 12.66
CA SER A 254 15.96 -25.09 13.77
C SER A 254 16.99 -23.97 13.91
N LEU A 255 16.49 -22.73 14.06
CA LEU A 255 17.28 -21.50 14.12
C LEU A 255 18.35 -21.52 15.23
N SER A 256 18.07 -22.22 16.34
CA SER A 256 19.00 -22.41 17.46
C SER A 256 20.30 -23.10 17.04
N SER A 257 20.24 -24.13 16.18
CA SER A 257 21.41 -24.84 15.66
C SER A 257 22.27 -24.00 14.70
N VAL A 258 21.71 -22.89 14.21
CA VAL A 258 22.35 -21.99 13.25
C VAL A 258 22.98 -20.80 13.96
N LEU A 259 22.25 -20.15 14.87
CA LEU A 259 22.72 -19.00 15.66
C LEU A 259 23.57 -19.40 16.88
N GLY A 260 23.42 -20.63 17.38
CA GLY A 260 24.16 -21.16 18.54
C GLY A 260 25.50 -21.82 18.21
N TRP A 261 25.82 -22.05 16.92
CA TRP A 261 27.00 -22.82 16.49
C TRP A 261 28.35 -22.26 16.98
N GLU A 262 28.44 -20.95 17.22
CA GLU A 262 29.67 -20.32 17.74
C GLU A 262 30.11 -20.86 19.12
N ARG A 263 29.22 -21.52 19.88
CA ARG A 263 29.62 -22.22 21.14
C ARG A 263 30.63 -23.34 20.90
N CYS A 264 30.63 -23.98 19.74
CA CYS A 264 31.59 -25.05 19.43
C CYS A 264 33.03 -24.55 19.24
N GLY A 265 33.26 -23.23 19.25
CA GLY A 265 34.61 -22.63 19.26
C GLY A 265 35.22 -22.44 20.66
N MET A 266 34.49 -22.73 21.75
CA MET A 266 34.96 -22.50 23.13
C MET A 266 34.87 -23.77 23.98
N ASN A 267 36.04 -24.36 24.27
CA ASN A 267 36.35 -25.48 25.18
C ASN A 267 35.16 -26.31 25.70
N SER A 268 34.97 -27.47 25.08
CA SER A 268 33.93 -28.47 25.39
C SER A 268 33.97 -29.11 26.79
N ARG A 269 34.91 -28.74 27.66
CA ARG A 269 34.98 -29.26 29.05
C ARG A 269 34.09 -28.49 30.04
N GLU A 270 33.98 -27.16 29.92
CA GLU A 270 33.21 -26.37 30.89
C GLU A 270 31.70 -26.54 30.80
N GLN A 271 31.17 -26.86 29.61
CA GLN A 271 29.71 -26.88 29.39
C GLN A 271 29.06 -28.15 29.96
N GLN A 272 29.78 -29.27 29.96
CA GLN A 272 29.26 -30.54 30.50
C GLN A 272 29.10 -30.45 32.02
N GLU A 273 30.11 -29.96 32.74
CA GLU A 273 30.00 -29.66 34.18
C GLU A 273 28.89 -28.65 34.51
N LYS A 274 28.60 -27.70 33.61
CA LYS A 274 27.57 -26.66 33.85
C LYS A 274 26.14 -27.15 33.60
N MET A 275 25.93 -28.13 32.73
CA MET A 275 24.63 -28.79 32.59
C MET A 275 24.36 -29.80 33.71
N GLU A 276 25.34 -30.64 34.06
CA GLU A 276 25.21 -31.62 35.15
C GLU A 276 24.98 -30.96 36.52
N LYS A 277 25.46 -29.72 36.72
CA LYS A 277 25.20 -28.92 37.93
C LYS A 277 23.85 -28.21 37.96
N GLN A 278 23.04 -28.20 36.89
CA GLN A 278 21.71 -27.55 36.88
C GLN A 278 20.54 -28.48 37.22
N ASP A 279 20.63 -29.79 36.91
CA ASP A 279 19.65 -30.79 37.40
C ASP A 279 19.99 -31.31 38.82
N GLY A 280 21.17 -30.96 39.35
CA GLY A 280 21.77 -31.60 40.53
C GLY A 280 21.65 -30.89 41.88
N GLN A 281 21.03 -29.70 41.99
CA GLN A 281 20.96 -28.96 43.27
C GLN A 281 19.56 -28.45 43.64
N SER A 282 18.92 -29.23 44.51
CA SER A 282 18.10 -28.68 45.59
C SER A 282 18.77 -29.03 46.94
N VAL A 283 18.35 -28.35 48.02
CA VAL A 283 18.76 -28.61 49.43
C VAL A 283 20.11 -27.99 49.90
N THR A 284 19.96 -26.97 50.76
CA THR A 284 20.85 -26.46 51.84
C THR A 284 22.21 -25.73 51.61
N GLU A 285 22.26 -24.58 52.30
CA GLU A 285 23.33 -24.05 53.18
C GLU A 285 24.44 -23.08 52.70
N GLN A 286 24.97 -22.37 53.70
CA GLN A 286 25.70 -21.10 53.62
C GLN A 286 27.22 -21.29 53.72
N LYS A 287 28.03 -20.39 53.10
CA LYS A 287 29.00 -19.51 53.81
C LYS A 287 29.93 -18.64 52.92
N THR A 288 29.87 -17.33 53.17
CA THR A 288 30.95 -16.31 53.35
C THR A 288 32.25 -16.22 52.49
N HIS A 289 32.67 -14.95 52.28
CA HIS A 289 33.95 -14.38 51.79
C HIS A 289 34.23 -14.50 50.26
N GLN A 290 34.42 -13.42 49.49
CA GLN A 290 35.32 -12.23 49.50
C GLN A 290 36.65 -12.44 48.73
N PRO A 291 37.27 -11.37 48.15
CA PRO A 291 37.73 -11.42 46.75
C PRO A 291 39.26 -11.25 46.55
N VAL A 292 39.70 -11.21 45.28
CA VAL A 292 41.06 -10.83 44.83
C VAL A 292 40.96 -9.93 43.58
N ASP A 293 41.92 -9.01 43.41
CA ASP A 293 41.91 -7.88 42.47
C ASP A 293 42.86 -7.99 41.25
N SER A 294 42.73 -7.01 40.32
CA SER A 294 43.82 -6.28 39.62
C SER A 294 44.42 -6.76 38.27
N ALA A 295 45.15 -5.82 37.64
CA ALA A 295 45.90 -5.83 36.36
C ALA A 295 45.06 -5.93 35.06
N GLU A 296 45.08 -5.04 34.05
CA GLU A 296 45.98 -3.97 33.53
C GLU A 296 47.21 -4.36 32.67
N CYS A 297 47.17 -3.95 31.39
CA CYS A 297 48.28 -3.54 30.47
C CYS A 297 47.64 -3.19 29.08
N ALA A 298 47.84 -2.00 28.48
CA ALA A 298 49.03 -1.47 27.76
C ALA A 298 49.18 -2.05 26.31
N LEU A 299 48.92 -1.31 25.20
CA LEU A 299 49.78 -0.35 24.46
C LEU A 299 50.75 -1.02 23.42
N TRP A 300 50.95 -0.59 22.15
CA TRP A 300 50.33 0.50 21.33
C TRP A 300 50.38 0.21 19.77
N PRO A 301 50.78 1.06 18.75
CA PRO A 301 50.51 0.84 17.30
C PRO A 301 51.84 0.79 16.43
N PRO A 302 52.02 1.26 15.15
CA PRO A 302 51.15 1.78 14.07
C PRO A 302 51.51 1.32 12.60
N VAL A 303 51.08 2.10 11.57
CA VAL A 303 51.54 2.14 10.13
C VAL A 303 50.80 1.16 9.16
N SER A 304 50.44 1.49 7.89
CA SER A 304 50.68 2.63 6.97
C SER A 304 49.43 3.11 6.18
N LEU A 305 49.56 4.25 5.49
CA LEU A 305 48.64 4.80 4.47
C LEU A 305 49.33 4.82 3.08
N SER A 306 48.55 4.84 1.99
CA SER A 306 49.02 5.30 0.67
C SER A 306 47.94 6.10 -0.09
N ARG A 307 48.34 6.88 -1.11
CA ARG A 307 47.47 7.83 -1.85
C ARG A 307 47.54 7.59 -3.37
N ALA A 308 46.76 6.63 -3.86
CA ALA A 308 46.27 6.51 -5.24
C ALA A 308 44.95 5.70 -5.15
N ASP A 309 43.86 5.97 -5.88
CA ASP A 309 43.71 6.76 -7.11
C ASP A 309 42.76 7.95 -6.96
N ARG A 310 43.31 9.17 -6.87
CA ARG A 310 42.54 10.42 -6.93
C ARG A 310 42.87 11.22 -8.19
N ARG A 311 42.48 10.70 -9.37
CA ARG A 311 42.37 11.47 -10.64
C ARG A 311 41.65 10.70 -11.77
N ALA A 312 40.32 10.64 -11.71
CA ALA A 312 39.46 10.24 -12.85
C ALA A 312 38.22 11.14 -13.05
N SER A 313 38.15 12.27 -12.35
CA SER A 313 37.05 13.24 -12.48
C SER A 313 37.25 14.16 -13.67
N LEU A 314 36.86 13.75 -14.89
CA LEU A 314 36.73 14.67 -16.04
C LEU A 314 35.80 14.18 -17.19
N ARG A 315 34.64 13.59 -16.86
CA ARG A 315 33.49 13.46 -17.78
C ARG A 315 32.16 13.86 -17.16
N ALA A 316 32.16 15.00 -16.46
CA ALA A 316 30.94 15.67 -16.01
C ALA A 316 30.44 16.67 -17.07
N ALA A 317 29.82 16.19 -18.15
CA ALA A 317 29.09 17.04 -19.11
C ALA A 317 28.19 16.23 -20.08
N CYS A 318 26.97 15.90 -19.67
CA CYS A 318 25.82 15.79 -20.59
C CYS A 318 24.50 15.99 -19.80
N ALA A 319 23.46 16.51 -20.46
CA ALA A 319 22.22 16.97 -19.83
C ALA A 319 21.47 15.83 -19.10
N ARG A 320 20.78 16.01 -17.96
CA ARG A 320 19.72 16.98 -17.59
C ARG A 320 18.52 16.99 -18.57
N LEU A 321 17.59 16.03 -18.45
CA LEU A 321 16.14 16.25 -18.74
C LEU A 321 15.30 15.00 -18.41
N PRO A 322 14.14 15.15 -17.74
CA PRO A 322 13.01 14.22 -17.80
C PRO A 322 11.79 14.84 -18.53
N PRO A 323 10.69 14.10 -18.76
CA PRO A 323 10.57 12.69 -19.14
C PRO A 323 9.99 12.57 -20.58
N LEU A 324 9.97 11.36 -21.16
CA LEU A 324 9.23 11.11 -22.41
C LEU A 324 8.31 9.88 -22.31
N ALA A 325 7.18 9.99 -23.02
CA ALA A 325 6.12 8.99 -23.12
C ALA A 325 6.15 8.35 -24.54
N PRO A 326 5.20 7.48 -24.94
CA PRO A 326 5.51 6.29 -25.73
C PRO A 326 5.69 6.52 -27.23
N VAL A 327 6.48 5.64 -27.84
CA VAL A 327 6.47 5.36 -29.29
C VAL A 327 6.22 3.86 -29.50
N CYS A 328 5.20 3.53 -30.28
CA CYS A 328 4.97 2.20 -30.85
C CYS A 328 5.16 2.26 -32.37
N VAL A 329 5.14 1.07 -33.03
CA VAL A 329 5.37 0.86 -34.47
C VAL A 329 6.87 0.99 -34.80
N ARG A 330 7.53 -0.04 -35.36
CA ARG A 330 7.12 -0.86 -36.51
C ARG A 330 7.62 -2.31 -36.41
N ALA A 331 6.94 -3.23 -37.08
CA ALA A 331 7.46 -4.59 -37.30
C ALA A 331 8.43 -4.62 -38.49
N GLY A 332 9.39 -5.54 -38.46
CA GLY A 332 10.33 -5.83 -39.54
C GLY A 332 11.01 -7.18 -39.30
N SER A 333 11.08 -8.02 -40.33
CA SER A 333 11.64 -9.37 -40.29
C SER A 333 13.02 -9.41 -40.93
N ASP A 334 13.92 -10.29 -40.46
CA ASP A 334 14.56 -11.26 -41.38
C ASP A 334 15.12 -12.51 -40.68
N ARG A 335 15.80 -13.40 -41.44
CA ARG A 335 16.09 -14.81 -41.14
C ARG A 335 17.59 -15.17 -41.14
N SER A 336 17.98 -16.09 -40.25
CA SER A 336 18.99 -17.17 -40.47
C SER A 336 19.09 -18.04 -39.19
N ALA A 337 18.88 -19.37 -39.21
CA ALA A 337 19.85 -20.44 -39.55
C ALA A 337 21.17 -20.32 -38.75
N GLY A 338 21.62 -21.24 -37.89
CA GLY A 338 21.52 -22.71 -37.75
C GLY A 338 22.95 -23.24 -37.38
N PRO A 339 23.24 -24.55 -37.10
CA PRO A 339 22.38 -25.73 -37.14
C PRO A 339 22.46 -26.70 -35.91
N ARG A 340 21.44 -27.58 -35.84
CA ARG A 340 21.40 -28.98 -35.33
C ARG A 340 22.58 -29.58 -34.51
N LEU A 341 22.19 -30.30 -33.46
CA LEU A 341 22.64 -31.69 -33.23
C LEU A 341 21.47 -32.56 -32.73
N ARG A 342 21.48 -33.86 -33.02
CA ARG A 342 20.48 -34.86 -32.56
C ARG A 342 21.21 -35.98 -31.82
N ALA A 343 20.69 -36.36 -30.67
CA ALA A 343 20.81 -37.70 -30.11
C ALA A 343 19.44 -38.07 -29.49
N GLY A 344 19.08 -39.34 -29.49
CA GLY A 344 17.80 -39.80 -28.95
C GLY A 344 17.84 -41.27 -28.58
N VAL A 345 17.20 -41.60 -27.46
CA VAL A 345 16.96 -42.97 -26.94
C VAL A 345 15.51 -42.99 -26.44
N GLN A 346 14.82 -44.12 -26.57
CA GLN A 346 13.38 -44.22 -26.33
C GLN A 346 13.01 -44.61 -24.88
N PHE A 347 11.92 -43.99 -24.42
CA PHE A 347 10.92 -44.44 -23.43
C PHE A 347 11.11 -45.77 -22.68
N MET A 348 10.90 -45.71 -21.36
CA MET A 348 9.81 -46.47 -20.71
C MET A 348 9.13 -45.60 -19.63
N ASN A 349 7.92 -46.00 -19.22
CA ASN A 349 6.93 -45.16 -18.54
C ASN A 349 7.26 -44.79 -17.08
N GLY A 350 6.86 -43.57 -16.70
CA GLY A 350 6.52 -43.15 -15.34
C GLY A 350 5.33 -42.19 -15.42
N THR A 351 4.28 -42.41 -14.62
CA THR A 351 2.96 -41.77 -14.80
C THR A 351 2.86 -40.35 -14.26
N ASP A 352 2.16 -39.51 -15.03
CA ASP A 352 1.32 -38.38 -14.59
C ASP A 352 1.92 -37.37 -13.61
N MET A 353 2.65 -36.39 -14.16
CA MET A 353 2.52 -35.01 -13.65
C MET A 353 1.42 -34.30 -14.44
N GLU A 354 0.32 -33.95 -13.78
CA GLU A 354 -0.61 -32.96 -14.32
C GLU A 354 0.10 -31.61 -14.48
N GLU A 355 0.10 -31.07 -15.69
CA GLU A 355 0.53 -29.71 -15.96
C GLU A 355 -0.45 -28.75 -15.29
N ILE A 356 -0.08 -28.19 -14.12
CA ILE A 356 -0.92 -27.24 -13.38
C ILE A 356 -1.08 -25.96 -14.21
N SER A 357 -2.12 -25.92 -15.04
CA SER A 357 -2.42 -24.77 -15.89
C SER A 357 -2.73 -23.55 -15.03
N PHE A 358 -1.79 -22.61 -14.95
CA PHE A 358 -1.99 -21.36 -14.22
C PHE A 358 -3.19 -20.61 -14.80
N GLN A 359 -4.19 -20.38 -13.97
CA GLN A 359 -5.53 -20.06 -14.45
C GLN A 359 -5.56 -18.67 -15.10
N LYS A 360 -5.78 -18.66 -16.42
CA LYS A 360 -5.78 -17.46 -17.26
C LYS A 360 -6.85 -16.47 -16.77
N VAL A 361 -6.43 -15.45 -16.02
CA VAL A 361 -7.33 -14.48 -15.35
C VAL A 361 -8.25 -13.80 -16.37
N LYS A 362 -9.54 -14.12 -16.31
CA LYS A 362 -10.59 -13.53 -17.14
C LYS A 362 -11.23 -12.37 -16.38
N THR A 363 -11.45 -11.22 -17.03
CA THR A 363 -12.31 -10.18 -16.47
C THR A 363 -13.77 -10.65 -16.46
N ARG A 364 -14.40 -10.68 -15.28
CA ARG A 364 -15.76 -11.23 -15.12
C ARG A 364 -16.83 -10.13 -15.16
N ARG A 365 -17.43 -9.94 -16.34
CA ARG A 365 -18.52 -8.99 -16.55
C ARG A 365 -19.80 -9.37 -15.78
N LYS A 366 -20.06 -8.72 -14.64
CA LYS A 366 -21.27 -8.89 -13.82
C LYS A 366 -22.51 -8.33 -14.54
N ARG A 367 -23.23 -9.17 -15.29
CA ARG A 367 -24.63 -8.89 -15.68
C ARG A 367 -25.56 -9.14 -14.49
N SER A 368 -25.67 -8.17 -13.57
CA SER A 368 -26.73 -8.17 -12.57
C SER A 368 -28.05 -7.67 -13.17
N HIS A 369 -29.08 -8.51 -13.20
CA HIS A 369 -30.46 -8.00 -13.25
C HIS A 369 -30.74 -7.27 -11.93
N CYS A 370 -31.34 -6.08 -12.01
CA CYS A 370 -31.71 -5.32 -10.82
C CYS A 370 -33.10 -5.76 -10.33
N PRO A 371 -33.32 -5.96 -9.03
CA PRO A 371 -34.67 -5.97 -8.47
C PRO A 371 -35.28 -4.55 -8.60
N PRO A 372 -36.60 -4.42 -8.79
CA PRO A 372 -37.25 -3.12 -8.91
C PRO A 372 -37.22 -2.35 -7.58
N GLY A 373 -37.00 -1.03 -7.65
CA GLY A 373 -37.14 -0.11 -6.50
C GLY A 373 -35.86 0.56 -5.99
N VAL A 374 -34.68 0.24 -6.52
CA VAL A 374 -33.42 0.88 -6.11
C VAL A 374 -33.21 2.23 -6.81
N PRO A 375 -32.77 3.31 -6.12
CA PRO A 375 -32.53 4.62 -6.74
C PRO A 375 -31.52 4.60 -7.90
N LEU A 376 -31.67 5.56 -8.83
CA LEU A 376 -30.91 5.63 -10.09
C LEU A 376 -29.39 5.87 -9.93
N THR A 377 -28.90 6.04 -8.70
CA THR A 377 -27.50 6.29 -8.35
C THR A 377 -26.65 5.01 -8.25
N THR A 378 -27.26 3.82 -8.25
CA THR A 378 -26.56 2.54 -8.02
C THR A 378 -26.65 1.53 -9.19
N ILE A 379 -26.68 2.02 -10.43
CA ILE A 379 -26.50 1.15 -11.62
C ILE A 379 -24.99 0.85 -11.77
N VAL A 380 -24.53 -0.20 -11.09
CA VAL A 380 -23.13 -0.66 -11.15
C VAL A 380 -22.88 -1.46 -12.43
N CYS A 381 -21.87 -1.06 -13.20
CA CYS A 381 -21.37 -1.81 -14.36
C CYS A 381 -19.87 -1.55 -14.54
N GLU A 382 -19.09 -1.90 -13.51
CA GLU A 382 -17.63 -1.83 -13.53
C GLU A 382 -17.05 -3.25 -13.43
N ASP A 383 -16.14 -3.59 -14.35
CA ASP A 383 -15.41 -4.86 -14.35
C ASP A 383 -14.21 -4.72 -13.38
N GLU A 384 -14.44 -5.16 -12.14
CA GLU A 384 -13.48 -5.30 -11.03
C GLU A 384 -12.51 -6.47 -11.30
N PHE A 385 -11.26 -6.39 -10.84
CA PHE A 385 -10.33 -7.54 -10.91
C PHE A 385 -10.65 -8.56 -9.80
N ASP A 386 -10.71 -9.86 -10.14
CA ASP A 386 -10.95 -10.95 -9.16
C ASP A 386 -9.86 -11.05 -8.05
N CYS A 387 -8.74 -10.34 -8.19
CA CYS A 387 -7.67 -10.25 -7.18
C CYS A 387 -7.58 -8.85 -6.57
N LYS A 388 -7.90 -8.73 -5.26
CA LYS A 388 -7.87 -7.46 -4.52
C LYS A 388 -6.48 -6.83 -4.38
N GLU A 389 -5.41 -7.61 -4.41
CA GLU A 389 -4.04 -7.07 -4.40
C GLU A 389 -3.70 -6.40 -5.74
N LEU A 390 -4.16 -6.96 -6.85
CA LEU A 390 -4.03 -6.37 -8.18
C LEU A 390 -4.86 -5.09 -8.32
N GLU A 391 -6.08 -5.09 -7.77
CA GLU A 391 -6.95 -3.91 -7.69
C GLU A 391 -6.32 -2.79 -6.85
N SER A 392 -5.73 -3.10 -5.68
CA SER A 392 -5.01 -2.11 -4.86
C SER A 392 -3.77 -1.53 -5.56
N LEU A 393 -3.00 -2.35 -6.31
CA LEU A 393 -1.88 -1.86 -7.11
C LEU A 393 -2.35 -0.99 -8.29
N PHE A 394 -3.46 -1.35 -8.93
CA PHE A 394 -4.11 -0.55 -9.98
C PHE A 394 -4.57 0.80 -9.43
N GLN A 395 -5.21 0.85 -8.27
CA GLN A 395 -5.65 2.10 -7.62
C GLN A 395 -4.47 3.01 -7.22
N ASN A 396 -3.39 2.46 -6.68
CA ASN A 396 -2.19 3.24 -6.34
C ASN A 396 -1.43 3.76 -7.58
N TYR A 397 -1.47 3.02 -8.70
CA TYR A 397 -0.97 3.49 -10.00
C TYR A 397 -1.86 4.61 -10.58
N ASN A 398 -3.18 4.41 -10.53
CA ASN A 398 -4.16 5.39 -10.99
C ASN A 398 -4.05 6.70 -10.21
N LEU A 399 -3.89 6.69 -8.89
CA LEU A 399 -3.79 7.91 -8.06
C LEU A 399 -2.76 8.93 -8.62
N LYS A 400 -1.61 8.47 -9.11
CA LYS A 400 -0.59 9.34 -9.73
C LYS A 400 -1.00 9.84 -11.12
N LEU A 401 -1.68 9.00 -11.91
CA LEU A 401 -2.24 9.42 -13.21
C LEU A 401 -3.38 10.43 -13.02
N GLU A 402 -4.25 10.21 -12.04
CA GLU A 402 -5.38 11.05 -11.68
C GLU A 402 -4.94 12.42 -11.17
N GLN A 403 -3.94 12.46 -10.27
CA GLN A 403 -3.28 13.71 -9.83
C GLN A 403 -2.68 14.45 -11.03
N THR A 404 -1.94 13.74 -11.90
CA THR A 404 -1.35 14.32 -13.12
C THR A 404 -2.41 14.85 -14.11
N SER A 405 -3.53 14.15 -14.25
CA SER A 405 -4.64 14.55 -15.14
C SER A 405 -5.41 15.74 -14.57
N THR A 406 -5.61 15.77 -13.25
CA THR A 406 -6.25 16.88 -12.53
C THR A 406 -5.40 18.15 -12.61
N LEU A 407 -4.07 18.05 -12.47
CA LEU A 407 -3.15 19.17 -12.69
C LEU A 407 -3.22 19.71 -14.13
N LYS A 408 -3.33 18.83 -15.15
CA LYS A 408 -3.52 19.25 -16.55
C LYS A 408 -4.87 19.94 -16.78
N ALA A 409 -5.95 19.42 -16.19
CA ALA A 409 -7.27 20.04 -16.25
C ALA A 409 -7.25 21.45 -15.63
N LEU A 410 -6.71 21.58 -14.42
CA LEU A 410 -6.58 22.85 -13.72
C LEU A 410 -5.72 23.86 -14.49
N ALA A 411 -4.59 23.43 -15.08
CA ALA A 411 -3.75 24.32 -15.89
C ALA A 411 -4.49 24.93 -17.11
N ILE A 412 -5.39 24.17 -17.75
CA ILE A 412 -6.22 24.66 -18.86
C ILE A 412 -7.30 25.63 -18.35
N LEU A 413 -7.94 25.32 -17.22
CA LEU A 413 -8.94 26.20 -16.61
C LEU A 413 -8.34 27.53 -16.11
N ILE A 414 -7.13 27.49 -15.55
CA ILE A 414 -6.35 28.69 -15.19
C ILE A 414 -6.04 29.51 -16.45
N SER A 415 -5.50 28.88 -17.50
CA SER A 415 -5.14 29.58 -18.75
C SER A 415 -6.35 30.29 -19.39
N MET A 416 -7.49 29.60 -19.46
CA MET A 416 -8.74 30.17 -19.98
C MET A 416 -9.24 31.34 -19.13
N SER A 417 -9.36 31.16 -17.80
CA SER A 417 -9.89 32.19 -16.90
C SER A 417 -8.96 33.41 -16.77
N ALA A 418 -7.64 33.21 -16.77
CA ALA A 418 -6.66 34.29 -16.82
C ALA A 418 -6.73 35.06 -18.15
N THR A 419 -6.84 34.37 -19.30
CA THR A 419 -6.96 35.02 -20.61
C THR A 419 -8.22 35.88 -20.69
N LEU A 420 -9.35 35.37 -20.21
CA LEU A 420 -10.61 36.13 -20.19
C LEU A 420 -10.54 37.35 -19.27
N ALA A 421 -9.96 37.22 -18.07
CA ALA A 421 -9.74 38.35 -17.16
C ALA A 421 -8.82 39.43 -17.76
N VAL A 422 -7.80 39.05 -18.55
CA VAL A 422 -6.92 40.00 -19.25
C VAL A 422 -7.64 40.69 -20.42
N VAL A 423 -8.37 39.94 -21.25
CA VAL A 423 -9.18 40.51 -22.35
C VAL A 423 -10.20 41.51 -21.82
N GLU A 424 -10.84 41.18 -20.69
CA GLU A 424 -11.78 42.05 -20.00
C GLU A 424 -11.13 43.34 -19.47
N LEU A 425 -9.99 43.25 -18.79
CA LEU A 425 -9.24 44.40 -18.28
C LEU A 425 -8.85 45.38 -19.40
N LEU A 426 -8.57 44.86 -20.60
CA LEU A 426 -8.30 45.63 -21.80
C LEU A 426 -9.56 46.18 -22.50
N SER A 427 -10.75 45.69 -22.15
CA SER A 427 -12.04 46.02 -22.80
C SER A 427 -12.82 47.15 -22.13
N GLY A 428 -12.24 47.82 -21.12
CA GLY A 428 -12.79 49.04 -20.53
C GLY A 428 -13.76 48.86 -19.34
N PRO A 429 -14.11 49.97 -18.67
CA PRO A 429 -14.47 49.99 -17.24
C PRO A 429 -15.92 49.60 -16.89
N SER A 430 -16.74 49.10 -17.81
CA SER A 430 -18.10 48.65 -17.47
C SER A 430 -18.05 47.35 -16.65
N LEU A 431 -18.26 47.42 -15.33
CA LEU A 431 -18.37 46.22 -14.48
C LEU A 431 -19.70 45.49 -14.74
N THR A 432 -19.63 44.17 -14.91
CA THR A 432 -20.80 43.27 -14.87
C THR A 432 -20.50 42.06 -13.98
N ILE A 433 -21.53 41.35 -13.55
CA ILE A 433 -21.39 40.17 -12.67
C ILE A 433 -20.60 39.04 -13.37
N SER A 434 -20.82 38.85 -14.68
CA SER A 434 -20.06 37.89 -15.49
C SER A 434 -18.59 38.27 -15.56
N LYS A 435 -18.29 39.55 -15.83
CA LYS A 435 -16.93 40.11 -15.88
C LYS A 435 -16.13 39.82 -14.60
N GLY A 436 -16.62 40.32 -13.45
CA GLY A 436 -15.97 40.11 -12.16
C GLY A 436 -15.76 38.64 -11.74
N SER A 437 -16.41 37.69 -12.39
CA SER A 437 -16.25 36.26 -12.11
C SER A 437 -14.93 35.66 -12.65
N HIS A 438 -14.37 36.17 -13.76
CA HIS A 438 -13.17 35.58 -14.39
C HIS A 438 -11.93 35.60 -13.48
N PRO A 439 -11.51 36.73 -12.87
CA PRO A 439 -10.36 36.75 -11.97
C PRO A 439 -10.60 35.92 -10.70
N VAL A 440 -11.82 35.87 -10.18
CA VAL A 440 -12.18 35.06 -9.00
C VAL A 440 -11.98 33.57 -9.28
N HIS A 441 -12.47 33.06 -10.41
CA HIS A 441 -12.28 31.66 -10.78
C HIS A 441 -10.82 31.35 -11.10
N CYS A 442 -10.05 32.29 -11.66
CA CYS A 442 -8.61 32.12 -11.85
C CYS A 442 -7.88 31.89 -10.51
N VAL A 443 -8.16 32.72 -9.48
CA VAL A 443 -7.59 32.54 -8.13
C VAL A 443 -8.04 31.21 -7.50
N ILE A 444 -9.29 30.79 -7.69
CA ILE A 444 -9.80 29.51 -7.21
C ILE A 444 -9.06 28.33 -7.88
N PHE A 445 -8.95 28.30 -9.21
CA PHE A 445 -8.26 27.22 -9.91
C PHE A 445 -6.75 27.20 -9.61
N LEU A 446 -6.10 28.36 -9.44
CA LEU A 446 -4.72 28.46 -8.95
C LEU A 446 -4.57 27.86 -7.54
N SER A 447 -5.49 28.16 -6.63
CA SER A 447 -5.48 27.61 -5.26
C SER A 447 -5.63 26.08 -5.27
N LEU A 448 -6.55 25.55 -6.08
CA LEU A 448 -6.72 24.10 -6.26
C LEU A 448 -5.47 23.46 -6.89
N PHE A 449 -4.83 24.12 -7.86
CA PHE A 449 -3.60 23.63 -8.49
C PHE A 449 -2.44 23.53 -7.48
N ILE A 450 -2.26 24.55 -6.63
CA ILE A 450 -1.24 24.56 -5.58
C ILE A 450 -1.46 23.38 -4.61
N VAL A 451 -2.68 23.15 -4.14
CA VAL A 451 -3.01 22.03 -3.25
C VAL A 451 -2.82 20.68 -3.96
N THR A 452 -3.21 20.56 -5.23
CA THR A 452 -3.03 19.32 -6.01
C THR A 452 -1.56 18.99 -6.27
N ASN A 453 -0.68 20.00 -6.30
CA ASN A 453 0.75 19.84 -6.55
C ASN A 453 1.57 19.43 -5.29
N VAL A 454 0.90 19.19 -4.15
CA VAL A 454 1.55 18.71 -2.92
C VAL A 454 1.96 17.24 -3.08
N LYS A 455 3.19 16.90 -2.67
CA LYS A 455 3.81 15.57 -2.82
C LYS A 455 3.08 14.44 -2.06
N TYR A 456 2.28 14.79 -1.04
CA TYR A 456 1.56 13.86 -0.19
C TYR A 456 0.08 14.29 -0.12
N LEU A 457 -0.78 13.55 -0.82
CA LEU A 457 -2.21 13.83 -0.93
C LEU A 457 -2.97 12.51 -0.78
N GLN A 458 -3.97 12.45 0.09
CA GLN A 458 -4.78 11.25 0.28
C GLN A 458 -5.80 11.08 -0.86
N VAL A 459 -6.19 9.84 -1.16
CA VAL A 459 -7.20 9.51 -2.20
C VAL A 459 -8.51 10.29 -1.99
N THR A 460 -8.95 10.39 -0.73
CA THR A 460 -10.13 11.16 -0.29
C THR A 460 -9.99 12.65 -0.59
N GLN A 461 -8.81 13.23 -0.35
CA GLN A 461 -8.51 14.65 -0.62
C GLN A 461 -8.46 14.93 -2.13
N LEU A 462 -7.87 14.03 -2.92
CA LEU A 462 -7.88 14.16 -4.38
C LEU A 462 -9.32 14.12 -4.92
N GLN A 463 -10.16 13.19 -4.46
CA GLN A 463 -11.57 13.13 -4.88
C GLN A 463 -12.37 14.39 -4.49
N GLN A 464 -12.09 14.98 -3.31
CA GLN A 464 -12.67 16.26 -2.91
C GLN A 464 -12.24 17.39 -3.86
N ILE A 465 -10.95 17.49 -4.20
CA ILE A 465 -10.43 18.48 -5.15
C ILE A 465 -11.01 18.30 -6.55
N ILE A 466 -11.16 17.06 -7.03
CA ILE A 466 -11.77 16.75 -8.33
C ILE A 466 -13.23 17.22 -8.34
N ASN A 467 -14.01 16.90 -7.29
CA ASN A 467 -15.41 17.33 -7.17
C ASN A 467 -15.53 18.86 -7.09
N LEU A 468 -14.61 19.51 -6.38
CA LEU A 468 -14.57 20.97 -6.21
C LEU A 468 -14.13 21.68 -7.50
N THR A 469 -13.22 21.08 -8.27
CA THR A 469 -12.84 21.54 -9.62
C THR A 469 -14.02 21.43 -10.59
N LEU A 470 -14.80 20.34 -10.50
CA LEU A 470 -16.02 20.17 -11.30
C LEU A 470 -17.10 21.18 -10.92
N LEU A 471 -17.28 21.46 -9.62
CA LEU A 471 -18.22 22.48 -9.12
C LEU A 471 -17.84 23.89 -9.60
N PHE A 472 -16.58 24.29 -9.45
CA PHE A 472 -16.13 25.61 -9.92
C PHE A 472 -16.02 25.72 -11.44
N GLY A 473 -15.80 24.61 -12.14
CA GLY A 473 -15.98 24.54 -13.59
C GLY A 473 -17.43 24.79 -14.00
N PHE A 474 -18.40 24.24 -13.25
CA PHE A 474 -19.82 24.52 -13.47
C PHE A 474 -20.20 25.98 -13.19
N THR A 475 -19.75 26.57 -12.07
CA THR A 475 -20.06 27.99 -11.78
C THR A 475 -19.42 28.93 -12.79
N PHE A 476 -18.20 28.65 -13.23
CA PHE A 476 -17.53 29.39 -14.31
C PHE A 476 -18.35 29.32 -15.61
N SER A 477 -18.68 28.11 -16.08
CA SER A 477 -19.55 27.89 -17.24
C SER A 477 -20.87 28.64 -17.14
N PHE A 478 -21.55 28.54 -15.99
CA PHE A 478 -22.83 29.19 -15.75
C PHE A 478 -22.71 30.72 -15.84
N LEU A 479 -21.69 31.32 -15.22
CA LEU A 479 -21.47 32.77 -15.22
C LEU A 479 -20.94 33.33 -16.56
N CYS A 480 -20.46 32.47 -17.47
CA CYS A 480 -20.21 32.83 -18.86
C CYS A 480 -21.48 32.86 -19.75
N CYS A 481 -22.65 32.41 -19.26
CA CYS A 481 -23.91 32.51 -20.00
C CYS A 481 -24.43 33.96 -20.06
N PRO A 482 -25.10 34.38 -21.17
CA PRO A 482 -25.66 35.72 -21.31
C PRO A 482 -26.97 35.89 -20.51
N PHE A 483 -26.83 36.12 -19.19
CA PHE A 483 -27.96 36.47 -18.32
C PHE A 483 -28.36 37.94 -18.47
N SER A 484 -29.64 38.18 -18.78
CA SER A 484 -30.25 39.52 -18.76
C SER A 484 -30.58 39.98 -17.33
N LEU A 485 -29.60 39.91 -16.41
CA LEU A 485 -29.81 40.10 -14.98
C LEU A 485 -29.46 41.53 -14.53
N GLY A 486 -30.28 42.49 -14.98
CA GLY A 486 -30.60 43.68 -14.18
C GLY A 486 -29.50 44.73 -13.95
N ALA A 487 -28.60 44.97 -14.91
CA ALA A 487 -27.94 46.28 -14.98
C ALA A 487 -28.93 47.30 -15.57
N MET A 488 -29.09 48.48 -14.97
CA MET A 488 -29.90 49.55 -15.58
C MET A 488 -29.28 49.94 -16.94
N GLY A 489 -30.11 49.93 -17.97
CA GLY A 489 -29.63 49.66 -19.34
C GLY A 489 -28.71 50.73 -19.94
N LEU A 490 -27.61 50.29 -20.54
CA LEU A 490 -26.89 51.05 -21.55
C LEU A 490 -26.09 50.19 -22.56
N ASP A 491 -25.81 48.91 -22.25
CA ASP A 491 -25.16 47.98 -23.18
C ASP A 491 -26.16 47.33 -24.17
N PRO A 492 -25.76 47.09 -25.44
CA PRO A 492 -26.58 46.40 -26.44
C PRO A 492 -26.76 44.91 -26.11
N PRO A 493 -27.77 44.22 -26.67
CA PRO A 493 -28.00 42.80 -26.42
C PRO A 493 -26.77 41.97 -26.83
N THR A 494 -26.09 41.38 -25.84
CA THR A 494 -24.97 40.45 -26.00
C THR A 494 -25.34 39.36 -26.99
N SER A 495 -24.48 39.07 -27.96
CA SER A 495 -24.87 38.14 -29.02
C SER A 495 -25.01 36.71 -28.44
N PRO A 496 -26.09 35.98 -28.77
CA PRO A 496 -26.40 34.68 -28.18
C PRO A 496 -25.46 33.51 -28.55
N GLU A 497 -24.32 33.79 -29.20
CA GLU A 497 -23.19 32.87 -29.32
C GLU A 497 -22.08 33.10 -28.25
N GLN A 498 -22.18 34.18 -27.48
CA GLN A 498 -21.25 34.53 -26.40
C GLN A 498 -21.34 33.53 -25.24
N GLY A 499 -20.20 33.04 -24.76
CA GLY A 499 -20.09 31.99 -23.74
C GLY A 499 -20.01 30.56 -24.31
N MET A 500 -20.44 30.34 -25.55
CA MET A 500 -20.58 29.00 -26.14
C MET A 500 -19.26 28.21 -26.20
N TRP A 501 -18.15 28.84 -26.56
CA TRP A 501 -16.86 28.14 -26.67
C TRP A 501 -16.25 27.81 -25.30
N GLN A 502 -16.47 28.67 -24.29
CA GLN A 502 -16.08 28.41 -22.91
C GLN A 502 -16.83 27.18 -22.37
N LEU A 503 -18.14 27.10 -22.62
CA LEU A 503 -19.00 25.98 -22.25
C LEU A 503 -18.54 24.67 -22.90
N ILE A 504 -18.26 24.69 -24.21
CA ILE A 504 -17.72 23.55 -24.96
C ILE A 504 -16.37 23.09 -24.37
N LEU A 505 -15.48 24.03 -24.03
CA LEU A 505 -14.17 23.73 -23.45
C LEU A 505 -14.27 23.13 -22.04
N VAL A 506 -15.13 23.66 -21.16
CA VAL A 506 -15.35 23.10 -19.81
C VAL A 506 -15.96 21.70 -19.88
N ILE A 507 -16.95 21.48 -20.74
CA ILE A 507 -17.51 20.15 -20.98
C ILE A 507 -16.40 19.19 -21.45
N PHE A 508 -15.59 19.58 -22.43
CA PHE A 508 -14.49 18.77 -22.92
C PHE A 508 -13.44 18.45 -21.85
N VAL A 509 -13.02 19.42 -21.03
CA VAL A 509 -12.07 19.22 -19.92
C VAL A 509 -12.63 18.23 -18.89
N ALA A 510 -13.93 18.33 -18.54
CA ALA A 510 -14.57 17.39 -17.63
C ALA A 510 -14.65 15.95 -18.19
N TYR A 511 -14.90 15.80 -19.49
CA TYR A 511 -14.91 14.49 -20.15
C TYR A 511 -13.53 13.87 -20.37
N ALA A 512 -12.52 14.68 -20.74
CA ALA A 512 -11.23 14.17 -21.22
C ALA A 512 -10.12 14.19 -20.17
N LEU A 513 -10.19 15.06 -19.14
CA LEU A 513 -9.08 15.30 -18.21
C LEU A 513 -9.44 15.14 -16.73
N LEU A 514 -10.69 15.37 -16.31
CA LEU A 514 -11.10 15.13 -14.92
C LEU A 514 -11.41 13.64 -14.66
N PRO A 515 -10.74 12.98 -13.71
CA PRO A 515 -10.98 11.57 -13.35
C PRO A 515 -12.20 11.41 -12.42
N VAL A 516 -13.36 11.92 -12.85
CA VAL A 516 -14.66 11.66 -12.23
C VAL A 516 -15.27 10.33 -12.69
N ARG A 517 -16.38 9.90 -12.07
CA ARG A 517 -17.23 8.85 -12.66
C ARG A 517 -17.83 9.34 -13.98
N THR A 518 -17.89 8.47 -14.99
CA THR A 518 -18.45 8.79 -16.32
C THR A 518 -19.88 9.34 -16.23
N VAL A 519 -20.70 8.82 -15.32
CA VAL A 519 -22.06 9.35 -15.05
C VAL A 519 -22.02 10.82 -14.61
N LEU A 520 -21.06 11.24 -13.78
CA LEU A 520 -20.97 12.63 -13.30
C LEU A 520 -20.54 13.59 -14.41
N ALA A 521 -19.63 13.17 -15.31
CA ALA A 521 -19.26 13.95 -16.49
C ALA A 521 -20.44 14.09 -17.47
N VAL A 522 -21.22 13.04 -17.68
CA VAL A 522 -22.43 13.05 -18.52
C VAL A 522 -23.52 13.94 -17.92
N VAL A 523 -23.78 13.84 -16.61
CA VAL A 523 -24.74 14.71 -15.91
C VAL A 523 -24.33 16.17 -15.97
N LEU A 524 -23.06 16.49 -15.72
CA LEU A 524 -22.53 17.85 -15.90
C LEU A 524 -22.76 18.35 -17.34
N GLY A 525 -22.33 17.58 -18.33
CA GLY A 525 -22.43 17.96 -19.74
C GLY A 525 -23.87 18.23 -20.19
N ILE A 526 -24.81 17.37 -19.77
CA ILE A 526 -26.24 17.54 -20.03
C ILE A 526 -26.79 18.78 -19.33
N ILE A 527 -26.50 18.99 -18.03
CA ILE A 527 -26.99 20.16 -17.28
C ILE A 527 -26.46 21.45 -17.91
N VAL A 528 -25.17 21.54 -18.21
CA VAL A 528 -24.55 22.73 -18.82
C VAL A 528 -25.20 23.04 -20.18
N SER A 529 -25.40 22.04 -21.03
CA SER A 529 -26.07 22.20 -22.32
C SER A 529 -27.54 22.63 -22.19
N ILE A 530 -28.30 22.02 -21.27
CA ILE A 530 -29.70 22.40 -21.01
C ILE A 530 -29.80 23.81 -20.44
N SER A 531 -28.96 24.18 -19.46
CA SER A 531 -28.94 25.53 -18.89
C SER A 531 -28.65 26.58 -19.96
N HIS A 532 -27.67 26.36 -20.84
CA HIS A 532 -27.40 27.31 -21.92
C HIS A 532 -28.55 27.39 -22.94
N LEU A 533 -29.18 26.26 -23.31
CA LEU A 533 -30.32 26.27 -24.23
C LEU A 533 -31.55 26.99 -23.63
N ILE A 534 -31.79 26.84 -22.32
CA ILE A 534 -32.85 27.59 -21.61
C ILE A 534 -32.53 29.08 -21.62
N VAL A 535 -31.30 29.49 -21.25
CA VAL A 535 -30.89 30.91 -21.28
C VAL A 535 -30.97 31.49 -22.70
N THR A 536 -30.54 30.74 -23.72
CA THR A 536 -30.64 31.13 -25.13
C THR A 536 -32.10 31.34 -25.56
N ALA A 537 -33.02 30.52 -25.07
CA ALA A 537 -34.45 30.64 -25.36
C ALA A 537 -35.12 31.80 -24.60
N SER A 538 -34.69 32.12 -23.38
CA SER A 538 -35.27 33.18 -22.56
C SER A 538 -34.73 34.59 -22.86
N SER A 539 -33.45 34.71 -23.23
CA SER A 539 -32.78 36.02 -23.39
C SER A 539 -33.03 36.70 -24.75
N VAL A 540 -33.88 36.14 -25.63
CA VAL A 540 -33.95 36.52 -27.06
C VAL A 540 -35.35 36.93 -27.51
N THR A 541 -35.58 38.24 -27.64
CA THR A 541 -36.83 38.87 -28.15
C THR A 541 -36.91 38.93 -29.69
N VAL A 542 -36.20 38.06 -30.41
CA VAL A 542 -35.97 38.15 -31.86
C VAL A 542 -36.97 37.29 -32.65
N LYS A 543 -37.29 37.72 -33.89
CA LYS A 543 -38.11 36.96 -34.86
C LYS A 543 -37.80 35.46 -34.85
N THR A 544 -38.83 34.65 -34.59
CA THR A 544 -38.80 33.20 -34.32
C THR A 544 -37.88 32.38 -35.24
N GLN A 545 -37.86 32.67 -36.54
CA GLN A 545 -37.04 31.95 -37.53
C GLN A 545 -35.52 32.04 -37.25
N LYS A 546 -35.02 33.17 -36.70
CA LYS A 546 -33.60 33.29 -36.31
C LYS A 546 -33.30 32.50 -35.03
N LEU A 547 -34.20 32.54 -34.05
CA LEU A 547 -34.08 31.79 -32.79
C LEU A 547 -34.01 30.28 -33.05
N TRP A 548 -34.89 29.73 -33.91
CA TRP A 548 -34.88 28.32 -34.26
C TRP A 548 -33.56 27.85 -34.90
N ARG A 549 -33.04 28.59 -35.89
CA ARG A 549 -31.76 28.23 -36.56
C ARG A 549 -30.60 28.13 -35.56
N MET A 550 -30.61 29.01 -34.55
CA MET A 550 -29.58 29.11 -33.53
C MET A 550 -29.73 28.04 -32.43
N LEU A 551 -30.94 27.80 -31.93
CA LEU A 551 -31.19 26.69 -30.99
C LEU A 551 -30.82 25.34 -31.61
N ILE A 552 -31.09 25.14 -32.91
CA ILE A 552 -30.65 23.94 -33.65
C ILE A 552 -29.12 23.86 -33.70
N ALA A 553 -28.43 24.95 -34.07
CA ALA A 553 -26.96 24.97 -34.12
C ALA A 553 -26.32 24.66 -32.76
N ASN A 554 -26.79 25.31 -31.69
CA ASN A 554 -26.30 25.10 -30.32
C ASN A 554 -26.60 23.67 -29.84
N THR A 555 -27.77 23.11 -30.17
CA THR A 555 -28.13 21.72 -29.86
C THR A 555 -27.21 20.72 -30.58
N VAL A 556 -26.89 20.95 -31.86
CA VAL A 556 -25.93 20.12 -32.60
C VAL A 556 -24.55 20.19 -31.95
N LEU A 557 -24.01 21.38 -31.69
CA LEU A 557 -22.70 21.56 -31.06
C LEU A 557 -22.62 20.90 -29.68
N PHE A 558 -23.63 21.08 -28.82
CA PHE A 558 -23.68 20.44 -27.51
C PHE A 558 -23.81 18.92 -27.59
N THR A 559 -24.59 18.39 -28.53
CA THR A 559 -24.68 16.94 -28.77
C THR A 559 -23.33 16.39 -29.24
N SER A 560 -22.65 17.08 -30.16
CA SER A 560 -21.34 16.70 -30.70
C SER A 560 -20.24 16.70 -29.63
N VAL A 561 -20.14 17.71 -28.76
CA VAL A 561 -19.11 17.73 -27.71
C VAL A 561 -19.38 16.69 -26.61
N ASN A 562 -20.64 16.47 -26.23
CA ASN A 562 -20.98 15.42 -25.27
C ASN A 562 -20.67 14.01 -25.84
N LEU A 563 -21.03 13.74 -27.10
CA LEU A 563 -20.75 12.46 -27.75
C LEU A 563 -19.24 12.24 -27.94
N SER A 564 -18.52 13.25 -28.41
CA SER A 564 -17.05 13.20 -28.58
C SER A 564 -16.34 13.04 -27.23
N GLY A 565 -16.79 13.75 -26.20
CA GLY A 565 -16.26 13.65 -24.84
C GLY A 565 -16.47 12.26 -24.24
N LEU A 566 -17.67 11.70 -24.38
CA LEU A 566 -17.97 10.33 -23.94
C LEU A 566 -17.12 9.29 -24.70
N PHE A 567 -16.95 9.45 -26.01
CA PHE A 567 -16.11 8.59 -26.84
C PHE A 567 -14.63 8.65 -26.43
N VAL A 568 -14.06 9.85 -26.27
CA VAL A 568 -12.69 10.06 -25.76
C VAL A 568 -12.52 9.42 -24.39
N ARG A 569 -13.48 9.59 -23.47
CA ARG A 569 -13.43 8.99 -22.13
C ARG A 569 -13.39 7.46 -22.17
N ILE A 570 -14.25 6.85 -22.99
CA ILE A 570 -14.30 5.39 -23.19
C ILE A 570 -13.00 4.86 -23.81
N LEU A 571 -12.39 5.61 -24.74
CA LEU A 571 -11.08 5.26 -25.30
C LEU A 571 -9.96 5.36 -24.26
N THR A 572 -9.91 6.44 -23.48
CA THR A 572 -8.90 6.65 -22.43
C THR A 572 -8.96 5.55 -21.37
N GLU A 573 -10.15 5.21 -20.85
CA GLU A 573 -10.29 4.15 -19.85
C GLU A 573 -9.84 2.78 -20.39
N ARG A 574 -10.26 2.44 -21.62
CA ARG A 574 -9.84 1.20 -22.30
C ARG A 574 -8.32 1.17 -22.55
N ALA A 575 -7.73 2.31 -22.93
CA ALA A 575 -6.30 2.44 -23.16
C ALA A 575 -5.50 2.29 -21.85
N GLN A 576 -5.95 2.90 -20.75
CA GLN A 576 -5.35 2.75 -19.43
C GLN A 576 -5.39 1.29 -18.95
N ARG A 577 -6.57 0.64 -18.97
CA ARG A 577 -6.73 -0.78 -18.61
C ARG A 577 -5.87 -1.69 -19.50
N LYS A 578 -5.77 -1.42 -20.81
CA LYS A 578 -4.91 -2.18 -21.73
C LYS A 578 -3.42 -1.98 -21.44
N ALA A 579 -2.98 -0.74 -21.22
CA ALA A 579 -1.58 -0.43 -20.92
C ALA A 579 -1.12 -1.07 -19.60
N PHE A 580 -1.97 -1.08 -18.58
CA PHE A 580 -1.72 -1.79 -17.32
C PHE A 580 -1.51 -3.30 -17.53
N LEU A 581 -2.39 -3.95 -18.31
CA LEU A 581 -2.25 -5.37 -18.65
C LEU A 581 -0.99 -5.66 -19.49
N GLN A 582 -0.64 -4.79 -20.44
CA GLN A 582 0.58 -4.94 -21.23
C GLN A 582 1.86 -4.76 -20.39
N ALA A 583 1.88 -3.79 -19.47
CA ALA A 583 2.99 -3.60 -18.54
C ALA A 583 3.18 -4.83 -17.63
N ARG A 584 2.09 -5.39 -17.09
CA ARG A 584 2.13 -6.62 -16.30
C ARG A 584 2.67 -7.80 -17.12
N ASN A 585 2.13 -8.05 -18.31
CA ASN A 585 2.57 -9.15 -19.17
C ASN A 585 4.05 -9.00 -19.59
N CYS A 586 4.55 -7.77 -19.79
CA CYS A 586 5.96 -7.53 -20.08
C CYS A 586 6.88 -7.85 -18.88
N ILE A 587 6.43 -7.58 -17.65
CA ILE A 587 7.13 -7.99 -16.42
C ILE A 587 7.11 -9.52 -16.28
N GLU A 588 5.98 -10.16 -16.58
CA GLU A 588 5.79 -11.62 -16.57
C GLU A 588 6.71 -12.32 -17.59
N GLU A 589 6.74 -11.84 -18.84
CA GLU A 589 7.65 -12.34 -19.89
C GLU A 589 9.13 -12.09 -19.54
N ARG A 590 9.46 -10.95 -18.92
CA ARG A 590 10.82 -10.66 -18.46
C ARG A 590 11.28 -11.65 -17.40
N LEU A 591 10.48 -11.88 -16.36
CA LEU A 591 10.79 -12.85 -15.31
C LEU A 591 10.94 -14.28 -15.89
N ARG A 592 10.10 -14.63 -16.86
CA ARG A 592 10.19 -15.91 -17.59
C ARG A 592 11.50 -16.05 -18.38
N MET A 593 11.97 -14.97 -19.03
CA MET A 593 13.27 -14.95 -19.72
C MET A 593 14.46 -14.96 -18.75
N GLU A 594 14.35 -14.30 -17.60
CA GLU A 594 15.39 -14.32 -16.56
C GLU A 594 15.54 -15.75 -15.98
N ASP A 595 14.43 -16.47 -15.73
CA ASP A 595 14.42 -17.89 -15.34
C ASP A 595 14.92 -18.84 -16.46
N GLU A 596 14.52 -18.66 -17.72
CA GLU A 596 15.05 -19.42 -18.85
C GLU A 596 16.57 -19.22 -19.02
N ASN A 597 17.07 -18.00 -18.81
CA ASN A 597 18.49 -17.69 -18.87
C ASN A 597 19.25 -18.27 -17.66
N GLU A 598 18.71 -18.19 -16.45
CA GLU A 598 19.29 -18.90 -15.29
C GLU A 598 19.37 -20.41 -15.51
N LYS A 599 18.40 -21.02 -16.20
CA LYS A 599 18.41 -22.44 -16.56
C LYS A 599 19.49 -22.75 -17.60
N GLN A 600 19.73 -21.87 -18.58
CA GLN A 600 20.82 -22.02 -19.56
C GLN A 600 22.21 -21.80 -18.94
N VAL A 601 22.34 -20.96 -17.91
CA VAL A 601 23.62 -20.76 -17.17
C VAL A 601 23.90 -21.90 -16.17
N ARG A 602 22.92 -22.75 -15.88
CA ARG A 602 23.02 -23.93 -14.98
C ARG A 602 23.18 -25.26 -15.72
N ALA A 603 23.20 -25.26 -17.05
CA ALA A 603 23.23 -26.45 -17.92
C ALA A 603 24.55 -26.56 -18.70
#